data_AF-A0AAP4DV69-F1
#
_entry.id   AF-A0AAP4DV69-F1
#
_cell.length_a   1.000
_cell.length_b   1.000
_cell.length_c   1.000
_cell.angle_alpha   90.00
_cell.angle_beta   90.00
_cell.angle_gamma   90.00
#
_symmetry.space_group_name_H-M   'P 1'
#
loop_
_entity.id
_entity.type
_entity.pdbx_description
1 polymer ?
#
loop_
_entity_poly.entity_id
_entity_poly.type
_entity_poly.pdbx_seq_one_letter_code
_entity_poly.pdbx_strand_id
1 'polypeptide(L)'
;GNTSFNDPNGLHDNIPGVYEITYVHNGITAISHVTLLPNVTLVAKDSTIYTGQNWNMADNFSGTVDGKPLDLTKGKISGTVDKNKVGVYPVTYTYEDQSKTVNVTVKQDQTSLKVKDLTYHVGDKINLR
;
A
#
# COMPACT_ATOMS: atom_id res chain seq x y z
N GLY A 1 37.37 -34.90 -4.47
CA GLY A 1 36.32 -35.06 -5.49
C GLY A 1 36.00 -33.69 -6.05
N ASN A 2 36.01 -33.54 -7.37
CA ASN A 2 35.68 -32.28 -8.03
C ASN A 2 34.17 -32.04 -7.93
N THR A 3 33.76 -31.03 -7.18
CA THR A 3 32.44 -30.42 -7.32
C THR A 3 32.51 -29.43 -8.48
N SER A 4 31.77 -29.69 -9.55
CA SER A 4 31.56 -28.74 -10.64
C SER A 4 30.17 -28.11 -10.49
N PHE A 5 30.12 -26.78 -10.54
CA PHE A 5 28.90 -25.98 -10.59
C PHE A 5 28.56 -25.73 -12.05
N ASN A 6 27.36 -26.11 -12.48
CA ASN A 6 26.84 -25.77 -13.80
C ASN A 6 25.60 -24.90 -13.61
N ASP A 7 25.74 -23.61 -13.88
CA ASP A 7 24.65 -22.64 -13.96
C ASP A 7 24.52 -22.19 -15.43
N PRO A 8 23.85 -22.99 -16.26
CA PRO A 8 23.74 -22.69 -17.69
C PRO A 8 22.90 -21.44 -17.99
N ASN A 9 22.16 -20.91 -16.99
CA ASN A 9 21.26 -19.77 -17.16
C ASN A 9 21.74 -18.48 -16.46
N GLY A 10 22.81 -18.55 -15.66
CA GLY A 10 23.45 -17.40 -15.03
C GLY A 10 22.53 -16.66 -14.04
N LEU A 11 22.72 -16.88 -12.74
CA LEU A 11 22.25 -15.99 -11.67
C LEU A 11 22.84 -14.56 -11.74
N HIS A 12 23.66 -14.28 -12.75
CA HIS A 12 24.42 -13.03 -12.92
C HIS A 12 23.65 -11.91 -13.61
N ASP A 13 22.55 -12.20 -14.31
CA ASP A 13 21.88 -11.19 -15.13
C ASP A 13 20.92 -10.29 -14.31
N ASN A 14 20.77 -10.56 -13.00
CA ASN A 14 19.81 -9.88 -12.10
C ASN A 14 18.38 -9.87 -12.66
N ILE A 15 18.02 -10.86 -13.47
CA ILE A 15 16.69 -11.01 -14.03
C ILE A 15 15.86 -11.88 -13.06
N PRO A 16 14.72 -11.39 -12.56
CA PRO A 16 13.85 -12.22 -11.73
C PRO A 16 13.38 -13.47 -12.47
N GLY A 17 13.40 -14.63 -11.81
CA GLY A 17 13.09 -15.91 -12.43
C GLY A 17 13.38 -17.11 -11.53
N VAL A 18 13.11 -18.32 -12.05
CA VAL A 18 13.47 -19.58 -11.39
C VAL A 18 14.64 -20.20 -12.14
N TYR A 19 15.68 -20.55 -11.39
CA TYR A 19 16.95 -21.07 -11.88
C TYR A 19 17.16 -22.48 -11.34
N GLU A 20 17.63 -23.39 -12.20
CA GLU A 20 17.97 -24.75 -11.81
C GLU A 20 19.48 -24.86 -11.60
N ILE A 21 19.89 -25.34 -10.43
CA ILE A 21 21.28 -25.60 -10.08
C ILE A 21 21.48 -27.10 -9.99
N THR A 22 22.43 -27.62 -10.77
CA THR A 22 22.80 -29.04 -10.72
C THR A 22 24.11 -29.23 -9.97
N TYR A 23 24.08 -30.03 -8.91
CA TYR A 23 25.25 -30.46 -8.14
C TYR A 23 25.65 -31.86 -8.57
N VAL A 24 26.94 -32.07 -8.81
CA VAL A 24 27.49 -33.40 -9.13
C VAL A 24 28.58 -33.76 -8.13
N HIS A 25 28.43 -34.92 -7.47
CA HIS A 25 29.45 -35.49 -6.59
C HIS A 25 29.58 -36.99 -6.84
N ASN A 26 30.77 -37.43 -7.26
CA ASN A 26 31.07 -38.84 -7.58
C ASN A 26 30.06 -39.49 -8.56
N GLY A 27 29.59 -38.73 -9.56
CA GLY A 27 28.62 -39.21 -10.56
C GLY A 27 27.15 -39.19 -10.11
N ILE A 28 26.87 -38.81 -8.86
CA ILE A 28 25.52 -38.58 -8.35
C ILE A 28 25.13 -37.13 -8.63
N THR A 29 23.93 -36.92 -9.18
CA THR A 29 23.35 -35.60 -9.45
C THR A 29 22.29 -35.23 -8.42
N ALA A 30 22.24 -33.97 -8.04
CA ALA A 30 21.15 -33.36 -7.28
C ALA A 30 20.76 -32.03 -7.93
N ILE A 31 19.46 -31.76 -8.04
CA ILE A 31 18.93 -30.52 -8.63
C ILE A 31 18.32 -29.69 -7.51
N SER A 32 18.62 -28.39 -7.49
CA SER A 32 18.01 -27.39 -6.62
C SER A 32 17.39 -26.28 -7.45
N HIS A 33 16.25 -25.77 -7.03
CA HIS A 33 15.61 -24.59 -7.63
C HIS A 33 15.91 -23.34 -6.80
N VAL A 34 16.30 -22.25 -7.45
CA VAL A 34 16.51 -20.94 -6.83
C VAL A 34 15.57 -19.94 -7.49
N THR A 35 14.84 -19.18 -6.69
CA THR A 35 13.98 -18.10 -7.18
C THR A 35 14.63 -16.76 -6.91
N LEU A 36 14.90 -16.00 -7.95
CA LEU A 36 15.27 -14.60 -7.87
C LEU A 36 14.00 -13.74 -8.03
N LEU A 37 13.68 -12.94 -7.01
CA LEU A 37 12.52 -12.05 -7.03
C LEU A 37 12.92 -10.63 -7.48
N PRO A 38 12.00 -9.84 -8.06
CA PRO A 38 12.26 -8.45 -8.39
C PRO A 38 12.50 -7.61 -7.12
N ASN A 39 13.26 -6.53 -7.28
CA ASN A 39 13.46 -5.57 -6.20
C ASN A 39 12.26 -4.64 -6.08
N VAL A 40 11.43 -4.87 -5.06
CA VAL A 40 10.26 -4.05 -4.75
C VAL A 40 10.59 -3.04 -3.65
N THR A 41 10.21 -1.78 -3.86
CA THR A 41 10.21 -0.74 -2.82
C THR A 41 8.82 -0.12 -2.74
N LEU A 42 8.21 -0.13 -1.56
CA LEU A 42 6.97 0.56 -1.27
C LEU A 42 7.22 1.80 -0.40
N VAL A 43 6.71 2.94 -0.84
CA VAL A 43 6.71 4.20 -0.11
C VAL A 43 5.28 4.51 0.31
N ALA A 44 5.10 4.85 1.58
CA ALA A 44 3.82 5.12 2.18
C ALA A 44 3.92 6.37 3.05
N LYS A 45 2.90 7.22 2.98
CA LYS A 45 2.83 8.47 3.73
C LYS A 45 1.41 8.66 4.23
N ASP A 46 1.25 9.02 5.51
CA ASP A 46 -0.05 9.38 6.07
C ASP A 46 -0.62 10.65 5.44
N SER A 47 -1.94 10.79 5.44
CA SER A 47 -2.61 11.99 4.91
C SER A 47 -3.73 12.46 5.82
N THR A 48 -4.13 13.72 5.63
CA THR A 48 -5.29 14.32 6.28
C THR A 48 -6.17 14.93 5.21
N ILE A 49 -7.46 14.59 5.25
CA ILE A 49 -8.51 15.18 4.41
C ILE A 49 -9.60 15.75 5.31
N TYR A 50 -10.45 16.60 4.74
CA TYR A 50 -11.65 17.12 5.40
C TYR A 50 -12.90 16.41 4.88
N THR A 51 -13.96 16.38 5.68
CA THR A 51 -15.21 15.71 5.32
C THR A 51 -15.72 16.16 3.95
N GLY A 52 -16.04 15.21 3.07
CA GLY A 52 -16.51 15.45 1.70
C GLY A 52 -15.40 15.60 0.66
N GLN A 53 -14.14 15.81 1.07
CA GLN A 53 -13.02 15.84 0.13
C GLN A 53 -12.78 14.48 -0.53
N ASN A 54 -12.30 14.51 -1.77
CA ASN A 54 -11.86 13.32 -2.45
C ASN A 54 -10.53 12.83 -1.88
N TRP A 55 -10.30 11.52 -2.01
CA TRP A 55 -9.08 10.86 -1.58
C TRP A 55 -8.76 9.77 -2.59
N ASN A 56 -7.50 9.71 -3.04
CA ASN A 56 -7.00 8.66 -3.91
C ASN A 56 -5.87 7.91 -3.24
N MET A 57 -5.78 6.62 -3.48
CA MET A 57 -4.69 5.78 -2.97
C MET A 57 -3.30 6.31 -3.33
N ALA A 58 -3.14 6.81 -4.56
CA ALA A 58 -1.87 7.35 -5.06
C ALA A 58 -1.39 8.60 -4.29
N ASP A 59 -2.26 9.24 -3.50
CA ASP A 59 -1.88 10.36 -2.62
C ASP A 59 -1.03 9.88 -1.43
N ASN A 60 -1.14 8.60 -1.07
CA ASN A 60 -0.52 8.01 0.10
C ASN A 60 0.51 6.93 -0.23
N PHE A 61 0.36 6.26 -1.36
CA PHE A 61 1.22 5.15 -1.77
C PHE A 61 1.92 5.42 -3.09
N SER A 62 3.17 5.01 -3.17
CA SER A 62 3.93 4.88 -4.42
C SER A 62 4.95 3.77 -4.25
N GLY A 63 5.62 3.38 -5.32
CA GLY A 63 6.66 2.38 -5.23
C GLY A 63 7.40 2.17 -6.54
N THR A 64 8.36 1.27 -6.51
CA THR A 64 9.11 0.84 -7.68
C THR A 64 9.31 -0.67 -7.71
N VAL A 65 9.34 -1.24 -8.90
CA VAL A 65 9.77 -2.61 -9.19
C VAL A 65 10.97 -2.52 -10.14
N ASP A 66 12.14 -2.98 -9.71
CA ASP A 66 13.40 -2.88 -10.45
C ASP A 66 13.68 -1.45 -10.96
N GLY A 67 13.45 -0.47 -10.07
CA GLY A 67 13.65 0.96 -10.34
C GLY A 67 12.58 1.62 -11.23
N LYS A 68 11.61 0.87 -11.75
CA LYS A 68 10.49 1.42 -12.54
C LYS A 68 9.27 1.69 -11.66
N PRO A 69 8.45 2.71 -11.95
CA PRO A 69 7.26 3.00 -11.17
C PRO A 69 6.35 1.78 -11.04
N LEU A 70 5.93 1.50 -9.81
CA LEU A 70 4.98 0.44 -9.51
C LEU A 70 3.59 0.86 -10.00
N ASP A 71 2.96 -0.02 -10.75
CA ASP A 71 1.53 0.07 -11.06
C ASP A 71 0.72 -0.37 -9.84
N LEU A 72 0.16 0.61 -9.12
CA LEU A 72 -0.58 0.36 -7.88
C LEU A 72 -1.79 -0.55 -8.09
N THR A 73 -2.35 -0.63 -9.31
CA THR A 73 -3.51 -1.48 -9.62
C THR A 73 -3.21 -2.98 -9.51
N LYS A 74 -1.92 -3.37 -9.51
CA LYS A 74 -1.50 -4.77 -9.40
C LYS A 74 -1.45 -5.29 -7.96
N GLY A 75 -1.58 -4.42 -6.96
CA GLY A 75 -1.58 -4.81 -5.56
C GLY A 75 -2.96 -5.10 -5.01
N LYS A 76 -2.99 -5.48 -3.74
CA LYS A 76 -4.20 -5.66 -2.94
C LYS A 76 -4.33 -4.54 -1.93
N ILE A 77 -5.55 -4.07 -1.76
CA ILE A 77 -5.89 -2.98 -0.86
C ILE A 77 -6.79 -3.56 0.23
N SER A 78 -6.46 -3.26 1.49
CA SER A 78 -7.31 -3.56 2.64
C SER A 78 -7.58 -2.29 3.43
N GLY A 79 -8.79 -2.16 3.96
CA GLY A 79 -9.29 -0.95 4.61
C GLY A 79 -10.09 -0.05 3.66
N THR A 80 -10.91 0.81 4.25
CA THR A 80 -11.74 1.79 3.55
C THR A 80 -11.68 3.12 4.29
N VAL A 81 -11.76 4.21 3.54
CA VAL A 81 -11.82 5.57 4.10
C VAL A 81 -13.24 6.09 3.93
N ASP A 82 -13.96 6.28 5.04
CA ASP A 82 -15.23 7.01 5.01
C ASP A 82 -14.97 8.51 5.03
N LYS A 83 -14.88 9.11 3.84
CA LYS A 83 -14.62 10.54 3.65
C LYS A 83 -15.69 11.46 4.23
N ASN A 84 -16.83 10.95 4.69
CA ASN A 84 -17.91 11.77 5.26
C ASN A 84 -17.95 11.72 6.79
N LYS A 85 -17.10 10.91 7.41
CA LYS A 85 -17.09 10.71 8.85
C LYS A 85 -15.70 11.02 9.41
N VAL A 86 -15.67 11.80 10.48
CA VAL A 86 -14.43 12.11 11.20
C VAL A 86 -13.87 10.83 11.80
N GLY A 87 -12.58 10.61 11.62
CA GLY A 87 -11.90 9.42 12.11
C GLY A 87 -10.51 9.24 11.53
N VAL A 88 -9.83 8.20 12.00
CA VAL A 88 -8.55 7.74 11.43
C VAL A 88 -8.81 6.39 10.80
N TYR A 89 -8.49 6.28 9.51
CA TYR A 89 -8.78 5.12 8.68
C TYR A 89 -7.45 4.49 8.25
N PRO A 90 -7.07 3.32 8.81
CA PRO A 90 -5.90 2.59 8.35
C PRO A 90 -6.19 1.94 7.00
N VAL A 91 -5.32 2.17 6.04
CA VAL A 91 -5.37 1.53 4.72
C VAL A 91 -4.05 0.82 4.50
N THR A 92 -4.10 -0.46 4.13
CA THR A 92 -2.93 -1.28 3.85
C THR A 92 -2.88 -1.60 2.38
N TYR A 93 -1.75 -1.27 1.76
CA TYR A 93 -1.41 -1.71 0.41
C TYR A 93 -0.43 -2.88 0.50
N THR A 94 -0.71 -3.95 -0.25
CA THR A 94 0.12 -5.15 -0.33
C THR A 94 0.47 -5.44 -1.79
N TYR A 95 1.75 -5.67 -2.07
CA TYR A 95 2.24 -6.09 -3.37
C TYR A 95 3.26 -7.21 -3.17
N GLU A 96 3.01 -8.36 -3.78
CA GLU A 96 3.75 -9.61 -3.50
C GLU A 96 3.82 -9.91 -1.99
N ASP A 97 5.02 -10.01 -1.43
CA ASP A 97 5.30 -10.25 -0.01
C ASP A 97 5.49 -8.97 0.82
N GLN A 98 5.42 -7.79 0.19
CA GLN A 98 5.56 -6.51 0.87
C GLN A 98 4.22 -5.86 1.19
N SER A 99 4.15 -5.22 2.36
CA SER A 99 2.99 -4.43 2.75
C SER A 99 3.38 -3.13 3.46
N LYS A 100 2.55 -2.10 3.28
CA LYS A 100 2.63 -0.83 4.01
C LYS A 100 1.24 -0.38 4.40
N THR A 101 1.13 0.20 5.59
CA THR A 101 -0.11 0.79 6.10
C THR A 101 0.07 2.29 6.25
N VAL A 102 -0.95 3.05 5.86
CA VAL A 102 -1.06 4.49 6.12
C VAL A 102 -2.29 4.76 6.95
N ASN A 103 -2.26 5.86 7.70
CA ASN A 103 -3.41 6.42 8.37
C ASN A 103 -3.94 7.61 7.55
N VAL A 104 -5.19 7.51 7.09
CA VAL A 104 -5.92 8.62 6.48
C VAL A 104 -6.79 9.24 7.56
N THR A 105 -6.48 10.48 7.94
CA THR A 105 -7.24 11.21 8.96
C THR A 105 -8.30 12.08 8.30
N VAL A 106 -9.58 11.83 8.59
CA VAL A 106 -10.69 12.68 8.15
C VAL A 106 -11.04 13.65 9.28
N LYS A 107 -10.89 14.95 9.02
CA LYS A 107 -11.26 16.03 9.95
C LYS A 107 -12.57 16.68 9.51
N GLN A 108 -13.28 17.30 10.44
CA GLN A 108 -14.52 18.01 10.13
C GLN A 108 -14.22 19.21 9.23
N ASP A 109 -14.94 19.33 8.12
CA ASP A 109 -14.96 20.57 7.35
C ASP A 109 -15.73 21.64 8.14
N GLN A 110 -15.02 22.68 8.56
CA GLN A 110 -15.56 23.80 9.34
C GLN A 110 -15.96 25.00 8.48
N THR A 111 -15.93 24.87 7.15
CA THR A 111 -16.28 25.98 6.25
C THR A 111 -17.79 26.28 6.21
N SER A 112 -18.64 25.41 6.78
CA SER A 112 -20.07 25.69 6.98
C SER A 112 -20.46 25.68 8.45
N LEU A 113 -21.03 26.80 8.92
CA LEU A 113 -21.69 26.89 10.22
C LEU A 113 -23.06 26.22 10.10
N LYS A 114 -23.26 25.06 10.74
CA LYS A 114 -24.62 24.50 10.90
C LYS A 114 -25.30 25.19 12.07
N VAL A 115 -26.07 26.24 11.80
CA VAL A 115 -27.00 26.84 12.75
C VAL A 115 -28.33 26.10 12.72
N LYS A 116 -28.99 25.96 13.86
CA LYS A 116 -30.38 25.49 13.93
C LYS A 116 -31.30 26.71 13.86
N ASP A 117 -32.26 26.68 12.94
CA ASP A 117 -33.36 27.64 12.97
C ASP A 117 -34.22 27.37 14.22
N LEU A 118 -34.58 28.42 14.94
CA LEU A 118 -35.46 28.35 16.09
C LEU A 118 -36.75 29.09 15.75
N THR A 119 -37.89 28.40 15.87
CA THR A 119 -39.21 29.01 15.74
C THR A 119 -39.77 29.24 17.14
N TYR A 120 -40.23 30.47 17.40
CA TYR A 120 -40.84 30.86 18.67
C TYR A 120 -42.21 31.51 18.45
N HIS A 121 -43.06 31.42 19.46
CA HIS A 121 -44.38 32.06 19.50
C HIS A 121 -44.30 33.41 20.21
N VAL A 122 -45.29 34.28 19.93
CA VAL A 122 -45.39 35.60 20.57
C VAL A 122 -45.53 35.43 22.08
N GLY A 123 -44.59 35.98 22.84
CA GLY A 123 -44.51 35.87 24.31
C GLY A 123 -43.36 35.00 24.81
N ASP A 124 -42.70 34.23 23.93
CA ASP A 124 -41.57 33.39 24.32
C ASP A 124 -40.34 34.24 24.67
N LYS A 125 -39.69 33.91 25.80
CA LYS A 125 -38.37 34.43 26.12
C LYS A 125 -37.31 33.61 25.39
N ILE A 126 -36.66 34.23 24.41
CA ILE A 126 -35.52 33.61 23.72
C ILE A 126 -34.29 33.68 24.63
N ASN A 127 -33.69 32.53 24.93
CA ASN A 127 -32.37 32.43 25.52
C ASN A 127 -31.41 31.88 24.46
N LEU A 128 -30.67 32.77 23.80
CA LEU A 128 -29.54 32.42 22.95
C LEU A 128 -28.31 32.31 23.86
N ARG A 129 -27.86 31.08 24.13
CA ARG A 129 -26.54 30.82 24.70
C ARG A 129 -25.63 30.26 23.62
#